data_AF-A0A1T3P449-F1
#
_entry.id   AF-A0A1T3P449-F1
#
_cell.length_a   1.000
_cell.length_b   1.000
_cell.length_c   1.000
_cell.angle_alpha   90.00
_cell.angle_beta   90.00
_cell.angle_gamma   90.00
#
_symmetry.space_group_name_H-M   'P 1'
#
loop_
_entity.id
_entity.type
_entity.pdbx_description
1 polymer ?
#
loop_
_entity_poly.entity_id
_entity_poly.type
_entity_poly.pdbx_seq_one_letter_code
_entity_poly.pdbx_strand_id
1 'polypeptide(L)' 'MADYEFRQLDIPRGTSRGDACRILTEQAEYGYWELDRLLLRGDGSRRVVLRRRIIRQVRTM' A
#
# COMPACT_ATOMS: atom_id res chain seq x y z
N MET A 1 15.19 2.78 -15.45
CA MET A 1 14.75 2.88 -14.03
C MET A 1 13.29 2.47 -13.97
N ALA A 2 12.93 1.48 -13.15
CA ALA A 2 11.53 1.14 -12.94
C ALA A 2 10.90 2.27 -12.11
N ASP A 3 9.94 2.98 -12.67
CA ASP A 3 9.17 3.97 -11.93
C ASP A 3 8.17 3.25 -11.04
N TYR A 4 8.17 3.60 -9.75
CA TYR A 4 7.21 3.11 -8.78
C TYR A 4 6.35 4.27 -8.31
N GLU A 5 5.04 4.05 -8.24
CA GLU A 5 4.13 4.94 -7.56
C GLU A 5 4.04 4.53 -6.09
N PHE A 6 4.03 5.51 -5.20
CA PHE A 6 3.90 5.27 -3.76
C PHE A 6 2.59 5.88 -3.26
N ARG A 7 1.88 5.12 -2.42
CA ARG A 7 0.66 5.57 -1.73
C ARG A 7 0.82 5.35 -0.24
N GLN A 8 0.37 6.33 0.54
CA GLN A 8 0.32 6.21 1.99
C GLN A 8 -1.11 5.95 2.44
N LEU A 9 -1.27 5.01 3.37
CA LEU A 9 -2.51 4.68 4.04
C LEU A 9 -2.30 4.82 5.55
N ASP A 10 -3.22 5.51 6.23
CA ASP A 10 -3.24 5.56 7.68
C ASP A 10 -4.36 4.65 8.19
N ILE A 11 -4.01 3.74 9.09
CA ILE A 11 -4.94 2.81 9.72
C ILE A 11 -5.06 3.22 11.20
N PRO A 12 -6.26 3.56 11.67
CA PRO A 12 -6.45 4.03 13.04
C PRO A 12 -6.22 2.92 14.07
N ARG A 13 -5.93 3.32 15.30
CA ARG A 13 -5.68 2.43 16.46
C ARG A 13 -6.81 1.47 16.82
N GLY A 14 -8.03 1.70 16.32
CA GLY A 14 -9.19 0.83 16.52
C GLY A 14 -9.28 -0.33 15.51
N THR A 15 -8.44 -0.33 14.47
CA THR A 15 -8.49 -1.37 13.45
C THR A 15 -7.71 -2.61 13.89
N SER A 16 -8.44 -3.71 14.04
CA SER A 16 -7.87 -5.03 14.31
C SER A 16 -6.80 -5.42 13.29
N ARG A 17 -5.89 -6.32 13.69
CA ARG A 17 -4.87 -6.84 12.77
C ARG A 17 -5.50 -7.53 11.54
N GLY A 18 -6.61 -8.24 11.74
CA GLY A 18 -7.36 -8.92 10.69
C GLY A 18 -7.93 -7.94 9.65
N ASP A 19 -8.64 -6.91 10.11
CA ASP A 19 -9.14 -5.84 9.24
C ASP A 19 -8.03 -5.12 8.49
N ALA A 20 -6.93 -4.78 9.17
CA ALA A 20 -5.79 -4.15 8.50
C ALA A 20 -5.21 -5.06 7.41
N CYS A 21 -5.10 -6.37 7.67
CA CYS A 21 -4.68 -7.33 6.65
C CYS A 21 -5.66 -7.36 5.48
N ARG A 22 -6.96 -7.40 5.75
CA ARG A 22 -8.02 -7.40 4.72
C ARG A 22 -7.93 -6.16 3.82
N ILE A 23 -7.82 -4.97 4.43
CA ILE A 23 -7.69 -3.70 3.69
C ILE A 23 -6.46 -3.74 2.76
N LEU A 24 -5.30 -4.20 3.27
CA LEU A 24 -4.08 -4.28 2.47
C LEU A 24 -4.20 -5.31 1.34
N THR A 25 -4.83 -6.45 1.60
CA THR A 25 -5.10 -7.47 0.58
C THR A 25 -6.02 -6.92 -0.52
N GLU A 26 -7.07 -6.19 -0.17
CA GLU A 26 -7.94 -5.54 -1.15
C GLU A 26 -7.16 -4.51 -1.99
N GLN A 27 -6.26 -3.72 -1.39
CA GLN A 27 -5.41 -2.81 -2.15
C GLN A 27 -4.48 -3.57 -3.12
N ALA A 28 -3.95 -4.72 -2.69
CA ALA A 28 -3.09 -5.55 -3.53
C ALA A 28 -3.87 -6.18 -4.69
N GLU A 29 -5.06 -6.70 -4.43
CA GLU A 29 -5.91 -7.37 -5.41
C GLU A 29 -6.45 -6.41 -6.47
N TYR A 30 -6.99 -5.26 -6.07
CA TYR A 30 -7.63 -4.33 -7.02
C TYR A 30 -6.71 -3.26 -7.58
N GLY A 31 -5.66 -2.88 -6.84
CA GLY A 31 -4.79 -1.77 -7.22
C GLY A 31 -3.37 -2.18 -7.60
N TYR A 32 -3.05 -3.48 -7.56
CA TYR A 32 -1.70 -4.02 -7.74
C TYR A 32 -0.68 -3.33 -6.82
N TRP A 33 -1.12 -2.98 -5.62
CA TRP A 33 -0.30 -2.36 -4.60
C TRP A 33 0.43 -3.43 -3.80
N GLU A 34 1.74 -3.27 -3.66
CA GLU A 34 2.58 -4.09 -2.80
C GLU A 34 2.89 -3.32 -1.51
N LEU A 35 3.00 -4.05 -0.39
CA LEU A 35 3.42 -3.47 0.88
C LEU A 35 4.92 -3.11 0.82
N ASP A 36 5.25 -1.83 0.94
CA ASP A 36 6.64 -1.34 0.98
C ASP A 36 7.12 -1.16 2.43
N ARG A 37 6.31 -0.49 3.25
CA ARG A 37 6.66 -0.20 4.65
C ARG A 37 5.44 -0.17 5.55
N LEU A 38 5.58 -0.72 6.75
CA LEU A 38 4.58 -0.64 7.81
C LEU A 38 5.22 -0.05 9.07
N LEU A 39 4.63 1.02 9.60
CA LEU A 39 5.01 1.65 10.86
C LEU A 39 3.86 1.51 11.86
N LEU A 40 4.06 0.75 12.92
CA LEU A 40 3.16 0.77 14.08
C LEU A 40 3.59 1.91 15.01
N ARG A 41 2.67 2.82 15.32
CA ARG A 41 2.90 3.89 16.27
C ARG A 41 2.54 3.45 17.69
N GLY A 42 3.12 4.13 18.68
CA GLY A 42 2.87 3.85 20.10
C GLY A 42 1.41 4.05 20.53
N ASP A 43 0.64 4.87 19.82
CA ASP A 43 -0.80 5.06 20.05
C ASP A 43 -1.69 3.94 19.47
N GLY A 44 -1.09 3.00 18.74
CA GLY A 44 -1.76 1.84 18.12
C GLY A 44 -2.15 2.05 16.65
N SER A 45 -2.07 3.28 16.12
CA SER A 45 -2.26 3.52 14.69
C SER A 45 -1.12 2.93 13.86
N ARG A 46 -1.39 2.64 12.60
CA ARG A 46 -0.41 2.08 11.66
C ARG A 46 -0.34 2.98 10.43
N ARG A 47 0.86 3.44 10.08
CA ARG A 47 1.12 4.07 8.79
C ARG A 47 1.64 3.02 7.84
N VAL A 48 1.01 2.89 6.69
CA VAL A 48 1.40 1.95 5.65
C VAL A 48 1.81 2.70 4.40
N VAL A 49 2.94 2.31 3.83
CA VAL A 49 3.39 2.74 2.52
C VAL A 49 3.20 1.56 1.58
N LEU A 50 2.43 1.80 0.53
CA LEU A 50 2.21 0.89 -0.57
C LEU A 50 3.01 1.40 -1.77
N ARG A 51 3.51 0.47 -2.58
CA ARG A 51 4.16 0.77 -3.86
C ARG A 51 3.51 -0.02 -4.99
N ARG A 52 3.42 0.55 -6.17
CA ARG A 52 3.04 -0.19 -7.39
C ARG A 52 3.97 0.20 -8.53
N ARG A 53 4.27 -0.74 -9.41
CA ARG A 53 5.13 -0.47 -10.57
C ARG A 53 4.34 0.27 -11.65
N ILE A 54 4.85 1.41 -12.11
CA ILE A 54 4.26 2.15 -13.22
C ILE A 54 4.67 1.46 -14.53
N ILE A 55 3.71 0.80 -15.17
CA ILE A 55 3.90 0.26 -16.52
C ILE A 55 3.69 1.39 -17.51
N ARG A 56 4.79 2.04 -17.93
CA ARG A 56 4.75 2.98 -19.05
C ARG A 56 4.64 2.17 -20.35
N GLN A 57 3.48 2.20 -21.01
CA GLN A 57 3.41 1.72 -22.38
C GLN A 57 4.19 2.68 -23.29
N VAL A 58 5.34 2.23 -23.77
CA VAL A 58 6.02 2.89 -24.89
C VAL A 58 5.18 2.60 -26.12
N ARG A 59 4.51 3.62 -26.66
CA ARG A 59 3.84 3.50 -27.96
C ARG A 59 4.94 3.51 -29.03
N THR A 60 5.18 2.36 -29.64
CA THR A 60 5.99 2.29 -30.85
C THR A 60 5.12 2.76 -32.01
N MET A 61 5.56 3.82 -32.70
CA MET A 61 5.01 4.20 -34.01
C MET A 61 5.62 3.34 -35.11
#